data_AF-A0A3N5NAJ6-F1
#
_entry.id   AF-A0A3N5NAJ6-F1
#
_cell.length_a   1.000
_cell.length_b   1.000
_cell.length_c   1.000
_cell.angle_alpha   90.00
_cell.angle_beta   90.00
_cell.angle_gamma   90.00
#
_symmetry.space_group_name_H-M   'P 1'
#
loop_
_entity.id
_entity.type
_entity.pdbx_description
1 polymer ?
#
loop_
_entity_poly.entity_id
_entity_poly.type
_entity_poly.pdbx_seq_one_letter_code
_entity_poly.pdbx_strand_id
1 'polypeptide(L)'
;MAMPAEVAEWRRQQRTELLARREAIPAQQHRAWNEAITRHLIEGFPCLGGLAVGFCWPYRGEPDPRFAIRHWRDQGARAALPVVVAKQAPLEFRAWWPGAATEAGVFGLPMPQGTAVIRPDAIIIPPVGFDAQGYRLGYGGGYFDRTLASMTPQPLKIGVAFEISRIATIHPQPHDIALDFIVTERGIHHAGAAGLALIDDRASVHAIGARLLGERGLPAHAPAAAAGDESLMSRDELVALLNTLLEAERAGAKVIAAFLDDYEPETEAWLELRRVQRDEANNCAILMRLIEGLGALPSKATGEFLAKALAVQGRAERLSFLNRGQGWVARTLRNHLPRIPAGEARVALQEMHDSHLANIAACDVLLGPDR
;
A
#
# COMPACT_ATOMS: atom_id res chain seq x y z
N MET A 1 -28.62 -8.59 -17.43
CA MET A 1 -29.46 -7.56 -18.08
C MET A 1 -28.71 -6.24 -18.07
N ALA A 2 -28.81 -5.46 -19.14
CA ALA A 2 -28.29 -4.09 -19.16
C ALA A 2 -29.11 -3.21 -18.20
N MET A 3 -28.44 -2.25 -17.54
CA MET A 3 -29.10 -1.26 -16.68
C MET A 3 -30.09 -0.42 -17.51
N PRO A 4 -31.31 -0.15 -17.02
CA PRO A 4 -32.24 0.73 -17.71
C PRO A 4 -31.63 2.11 -17.99
N ALA A 5 -31.92 2.69 -19.16
CA ALA A 5 -31.33 3.96 -19.60
C ALA A 5 -31.63 5.12 -18.62
N GLU A 6 -32.84 5.15 -18.07
CA GLU A 6 -33.26 6.14 -17.06
C GLU A 6 -32.41 6.05 -15.78
N VAL A 7 -32.10 4.82 -15.33
CA VAL A 7 -31.24 4.60 -14.16
C VAL A 7 -29.80 5.00 -14.44
N ALA A 8 -29.30 4.72 -15.65
CA ALA A 8 -27.96 5.13 -16.07
C ALA A 8 -27.81 6.65 -16.10
N GLU A 9 -28.82 7.34 -16.66
CA GLU A 9 -28.90 8.80 -16.69
C GLU A 9 -28.94 9.39 -15.29
N TRP A 10 -29.84 8.89 -14.45
CA TRP A 10 -29.98 9.31 -13.07
C TRP A 10 -28.67 9.14 -12.29
N ARG A 11 -28.00 7.98 -12.41
CA ARG A 11 -26.69 7.74 -11.78
C ARG A 11 -25.63 8.72 -12.26
N ARG A 12 -25.66 9.13 -13.53
CA ARG A 12 -24.74 10.14 -14.07
C ARG A 12 -25.00 11.51 -13.45
N GLN A 13 -26.26 11.94 -13.40
CA GLN A 13 -26.65 13.21 -12.78
C GLN A 13 -26.26 13.25 -11.30
N GLN A 14 -26.54 12.19 -10.54
CA GLN A 14 -26.20 12.11 -9.13
C GLN A 14 -24.69 12.16 -8.88
N ARG A 15 -23.87 11.53 -9.72
CA ARG A 15 -22.41 11.68 -9.62
C ARG A 15 -21.99 13.14 -9.76
N THR A 16 -22.49 13.82 -10.78
CA THR A 16 -22.17 15.24 -11.03
C THR A 16 -22.53 16.10 -9.82
N GLU A 17 -23.73 15.93 -9.27
CA GLU A 17 -24.22 16.70 -8.13
C GLU A 17 -23.41 16.42 -6.86
N LEU A 18 -23.17 15.16 -6.52
CA LEU A 18 -22.42 14.79 -5.32
C LEU A 18 -20.95 15.21 -5.38
N LEU A 19 -20.33 15.11 -6.56
CA LEU A 19 -18.96 15.59 -6.77
C LEU A 19 -18.88 17.11 -6.59
N ALA A 20 -19.83 17.86 -7.15
CA ALA A 20 -19.89 19.30 -6.97
C ALA A 20 -20.08 19.70 -5.49
N ARG A 21 -20.97 19.01 -4.76
CA ARG A 21 -21.17 19.22 -3.31
C ARG A 21 -19.89 18.96 -2.52
N ARG A 22 -19.16 17.89 -2.84
CA ARG A 22 -17.91 17.52 -2.17
C ARG A 22 -16.77 18.50 -2.46
N GLU A 23 -16.64 18.94 -3.71
CA GLU A 23 -15.62 19.92 -4.11
C GLU A 23 -15.89 21.32 -3.55
N ALA A 24 -17.15 21.61 -3.20
CA ALA A 24 -17.53 22.86 -2.54
C ALA A 24 -17.29 22.88 -1.02
N ILE A 25 -16.84 21.77 -0.39
CA ILE A 25 -16.56 21.75 1.05
C ILE A 25 -15.42 22.74 1.36
N PRO A 26 -15.61 23.70 2.29
CA PRO A 26 -14.54 24.60 2.71
C PRO A 26 -13.35 23.82 3.28
N ALA A 27 -12.13 24.23 2.96
CA ALA A 27 -10.91 23.51 3.34
C ALA A 27 -10.78 23.24 4.86
N GLN A 28 -11.24 24.16 5.72
CA GLN A 28 -11.25 23.95 7.17
C GLN A 28 -12.22 22.83 7.58
N GLN A 29 -13.41 22.80 6.99
CA GLN A 29 -14.42 21.79 7.25
C GLN A 29 -13.97 20.42 6.74
N HIS A 30 -13.36 20.39 5.55
CA HIS A 30 -12.78 19.18 4.96
C HIS A 30 -11.74 18.55 5.88
N ARG A 31 -10.79 19.35 6.40
CA ARG A 31 -9.78 18.89 7.36
C ARG A 31 -10.41 18.32 8.64
N ALA A 32 -11.36 19.04 9.25
CA ALA A 32 -12.02 18.59 10.48
C ALA A 32 -12.77 17.27 10.29
N TRP A 33 -13.49 17.12 9.16
CA TRP A 33 -14.16 15.87 8.83
C TRP A 33 -13.17 14.74 8.53
N ASN A 34 -12.07 15.04 7.85
CA ASN A 34 -11.02 14.06 7.57
C ASN A 34 -10.36 13.55 8.85
N GLU A 35 -10.11 14.42 9.83
CA GLU A 35 -9.59 14.05 11.15
C GLU A 35 -10.56 13.15 11.92
N ALA A 36 -11.86 13.46 11.89
CA ALA A 36 -12.89 12.61 12.51
C ALA A 36 -12.95 11.22 11.86
N ILE A 37 -12.97 11.16 10.53
CA ILE A 37 -12.93 9.90 9.76
C ILE A 37 -11.67 9.11 10.09
N THR A 38 -10.50 9.76 10.09
CA THR A 38 -9.22 9.11 10.40
C THR A 38 -9.25 8.47 11.79
N ARG A 39 -9.79 9.18 12.78
CA ARG A 39 -9.96 8.67 14.14
C ARG A 39 -10.89 7.46 14.19
N HIS A 40 -12.03 7.53 13.50
CA HIS A 40 -12.96 6.41 13.41
C HIS A 40 -12.33 5.18 12.74
N LEU A 41 -11.55 5.38 11.68
CA LEU A 41 -10.83 4.28 11.04
C LEU A 41 -9.85 3.61 12.02
N ILE A 42 -8.97 4.40 12.64
CA ILE A 42 -7.94 3.89 13.54
C ILE A 42 -8.56 3.17 14.74
N GLU A 43 -9.51 3.80 15.43
CA GLU A 43 -10.13 3.23 16.62
C GLU A 43 -11.10 2.09 16.31
N GLY A 44 -11.77 2.13 15.15
CA GLY A 44 -12.78 1.15 14.75
C GLY A 44 -12.19 -0.10 14.12
N PHE A 45 -10.99 -0.03 13.54
CA PHE A 45 -10.40 -1.15 12.80
C PHE A 45 -8.94 -1.40 13.19
N PRO A 46 -8.62 -1.60 14.48
CA PRO A 46 -7.26 -1.94 14.90
C PRO A 46 -6.79 -3.28 14.33
N CYS A 47 -7.72 -4.19 14.01
CA CYS A 47 -7.42 -5.47 13.38
C CYS A 47 -6.74 -5.36 12.01
N LEU A 48 -6.78 -4.18 11.36
CA LEU A 48 -6.09 -3.95 10.11
C LEU A 48 -4.57 -3.80 10.29
N GLY A 49 -4.11 -3.54 11.52
CA GLY A 49 -2.71 -3.64 11.89
C GLY A 49 -2.19 -5.06 11.66
N GLY A 50 -1.29 -5.22 10.70
CA GLY A 50 -0.73 -6.52 10.31
C GLY A 50 -1.44 -7.26 9.18
N LEU A 51 -2.48 -6.68 8.58
CA LEU A 51 -3.16 -7.24 7.41
C LEU A 51 -2.70 -6.58 6.10
N ALA A 52 -3.05 -7.18 4.96
CA ALA A 52 -2.95 -6.52 3.67
C ALA A 52 -4.15 -5.57 3.47
N VAL A 53 -3.90 -4.27 3.34
CA VAL A 53 -4.94 -3.24 3.23
C VAL A 53 -4.83 -2.51 1.89
N GLY A 54 -5.82 -2.72 1.02
CA GLY A 54 -5.98 -1.96 -0.21
C GLY A 54 -6.62 -0.61 0.06
N PHE A 55 -6.16 0.46 -0.57
CA PHE A 55 -6.77 1.79 -0.45
C PHE A 55 -6.58 2.61 -1.73
N CYS A 56 -7.43 3.61 -1.95
CA CYS A 56 -7.26 4.56 -3.05
C CYS A 56 -6.51 5.82 -2.61
N TRP A 57 -5.72 6.38 -3.52
CA TRP A 57 -5.24 7.74 -3.36
C TRP A 57 -6.42 8.72 -3.42
N PRO A 58 -6.52 9.71 -2.52
CA PRO A 58 -7.66 10.62 -2.48
C PRO A 58 -7.77 11.41 -3.79
N TYR A 59 -8.99 11.47 -4.33
CA TYR A 59 -9.29 12.14 -5.61
C TYR A 59 -10.50 13.06 -5.47
N ARG A 60 -10.44 14.26 -6.08
CA ARG A 60 -11.57 15.22 -6.16
C ARG A 60 -12.26 15.50 -4.81
N GLY A 61 -11.47 15.84 -3.79
CA GLY A 61 -11.98 16.20 -2.47
C GLY A 61 -12.47 15.03 -1.62
N GLU A 62 -12.14 13.78 -1.96
CA GLU A 62 -12.37 12.62 -1.08
C GLU A 62 -11.72 12.79 0.31
N PRO A 63 -12.23 12.09 1.35
CA PRO A 63 -11.47 11.85 2.57
C PRO A 63 -10.12 11.19 2.22
N ASP A 64 -9.07 11.54 2.94
CA ASP A 64 -7.72 11.03 2.77
C ASP A 64 -7.45 9.84 3.71
N PRO A 65 -7.54 8.58 3.23
CA PRO A 65 -7.31 7.41 4.06
C PRO A 65 -5.84 7.22 4.42
N ARG A 66 -4.90 7.95 3.78
CA ARG A 66 -3.46 7.72 3.95
C ARG A 66 -3.00 7.92 5.41
N PHE A 67 -3.69 8.74 6.18
CA PHE A 67 -3.39 8.91 7.61
C PHE A 67 -3.63 7.63 8.40
N ALA A 68 -4.79 6.98 8.21
CA ALA A 68 -5.09 5.69 8.84
C ALA A 68 -4.18 4.57 8.28
N ILE A 69 -3.89 4.59 6.98
CA ILE A 69 -2.96 3.63 6.36
C ILE A 69 -1.57 3.71 6.96
N ARG A 70 -1.02 4.92 7.18
CA ARG A 70 0.27 5.06 7.87
C ARG A 70 0.23 4.47 9.28
N HIS A 71 -0.83 4.78 10.04
CA HIS A 71 -1.01 4.22 11.38
C HIS A 71 -1.02 2.69 11.41
N TRP A 72 -1.79 2.03 10.53
CA TRP A 72 -1.81 0.56 10.48
C TRP A 72 -0.50 -0.03 9.94
N ARG A 73 0.19 0.68 9.05
CA ARG A 73 1.54 0.28 8.60
C ARG A 73 2.53 0.32 9.74
N ASP A 74 2.49 1.31 10.62
CA ASP A 74 3.32 1.33 11.83
C ASP A 74 3.04 0.11 12.73
N GLN A 75 1.88 -0.54 12.58
CA GLN A 75 1.47 -1.77 13.26
C GLN A 75 1.69 -3.05 12.45
N GLY A 76 2.36 -2.98 11.29
CA GLY A 76 2.67 -4.16 10.47
C GLY A 76 1.79 -4.35 9.23
N ALA A 77 0.82 -3.47 8.96
CA ALA A 77 -0.03 -3.62 7.79
C ALA A 77 0.76 -3.45 6.48
N ARG A 78 0.44 -4.28 5.47
CA ARG A 78 0.96 -4.13 4.10
C ARG A 78 -0.05 -3.35 3.29
N ALA A 79 0.28 -2.12 2.92
CA ALA A 79 -0.63 -1.28 2.16
C ALA A 79 -0.50 -1.55 0.65
N ALA A 80 -1.60 -1.41 -0.10
CA ALA A 80 -1.58 -1.45 -1.55
C ALA A 80 -2.50 -0.43 -2.23
N LEU A 81 -2.04 0.03 -3.39
CA LEU A 81 -2.82 0.88 -4.29
C LEU A 81 -3.40 0.04 -5.43
N PRO A 82 -4.65 0.32 -5.86
CA PRO A 82 -5.24 -0.33 -7.01
C PRO A 82 -4.65 0.20 -8.31
N VAL A 83 -4.41 -0.73 -9.24
CA VAL A 83 -3.84 -0.51 -10.57
C VAL A 83 -4.84 -0.99 -11.61
N VAL A 84 -5.11 -0.14 -12.60
CA VAL A 84 -5.92 -0.50 -13.77
C VAL A 84 -5.03 -1.16 -14.79
N VAL A 85 -5.01 -2.50 -14.81
CA VAL A 85 -4.20 -3.29 -15.75
C VAL A 85 -4.80 -3.32 -17.16
N ALA A 86 -6.12 -3.25 -17.27
CA ALA A 86 -6.84 -3.19 -18.54
C ALA A 86 -8.22 -2.55 -18.36
N LYS A 87 -8.76 -2.00 -19.44
CA LYS A 87 -10.14 -1.49 -19.46
C LYS A 87 -11.11 -2.65 -19.19
N GLN A 88 -12.10 -2.41 -18.32
CA GLN A 88 -13.10 -3.42 -17.93
C GLN A 88 -12.55 -4.68 -17.22
N ALA A 89 -11.29 -4.71 -16.81
CA ALA A 89 -10.74 -5.77 -15.97
C ALA A 89 -10.91 -5.47 -14.46
N PRO A 90 -10.79 -6.47 -13.58
CA PRO A 90 -10.52 -6.26 -12.16
C PRO A 90 -9.27 -5.40 -11.93
N LEU A 91 -9.23 -4.73 -10.78
CA LEU A 91 -8.05 -4.01 -10.32
C LEU A 91 -7.01 -5.00 -9.82
N GLU A 92 -5.74 -4.75 -10.14
CA GLU A 92 -4.61 -5.39 -9.49
C GLU A 92 -4.17 -4.51 -8.32
N PHE A 93 -3.92 -5.07 -7.15
CA PHE A 93 -3.42 -4.31 -6.00
C PHE A 93 -1.92 -4.48 -5.90
N ARG A 94 -1.20 -3.37 -5.92
CA ARG A 94 0.27 -3.35 -5.83
C ARG A 94 0.73 -2.76 -4.52
N ALA A 95 1.73 -3.38 -3.91
CA ALA A 95 2.31 -2.94 -2.65
C ALA A 95 2.73 -1.47 -2.73
N TRP A 96 2.46 -0.74 -1.67
CA TRP A 96 2.76 0.68 -1.55
C TRP A 96 3.28 1.03 -0.15
N TRP A 97 4.26 1.92 -0.12
CA TRP A 97 4.80 2.54 1.09
C TRP A 97 5.17 4.01 0.83
N PRO A 98 5.30 4.83 1.89
CA PRO A 98 5.85 6.17 1.76
C PRO A 98 7.22 6.14 1.07
N GLY A 99 7.34 6.81 -0.08
CA GLY A 99 8.57 6.84 -0.87
C GLY A 99 8.69 5.75 -1.94
N ALA A 100 7.75 4.81 -2.03
CA ALA A 100 7.68 3.87 -3.15
C ALA A 100 7.69 4.63 -4.49
N ALA A 101 8.44 4.14 -5.48
CA ALA A 101 8.44 4.71 -6.81
C ALA A 101 7.03 4.61 -7.42
N THR A 102 6.52 5.73 -7.91
CA THR A 102 5.19 5.79 -8.53
C THR A 102 5.24 6.47 -9.89
N GLU A 103 4.42 5.98 -10.81
CA GLU A 103 4.10 6.66 -12.07
C GLU A 103 2.65 7.17 -12.07
N ALA A 104 2.31 7.99 -13.07
CA ALA A 104 0.97 8.53 -13.21
C ALA A 104 0.03 7.48 -13.85
N GLY A 105 -0.93 6.99 -13.07
CA GLY A 105 -1.97 6.07 -13.53
C GLY A 105 -3.22 6.79 -14.05
N VAL A 106 -4.34 6.07 -14.06
CA VAL A 106 -5.65 6.61 -14.45
C VAL A 106 -6.00 7.81 -13.57
N PHE A 107 -6.52 8.89 -14.18
CA PHE A 107 -6.77 10.19 -13.55
C PHE A 107 -5.54 10.89 -12.97
N GLY A 108 -4.33 10.48 -13.36
CA GLY A 108 -3.07 11.03 -12.84
C GLY A 108 -2.77 10.59 -11.40
N LEU A 109 -3.47 9.58 -10.88
CA LEU A 109 -3.25 9.07 -9.53
C LEU A 109 -1.96 8.24 -9.48
N PRO A 110 -1.21 8.28 -8.37
CA PRO A 110 0.05 7.55 -8.25
C PRO A 110 -0.18 6.04 -8.30
N MET A 111 0.64 5.37 -9.10
CA MET A 111 0.62 3.93 -9.30
C MET A 111 1.99 3.35 -8.95
N PRO A 112 2.10 2.40 -8.00
CA PRO A 112 3.39 1.79 -7.66
C PRO A 112 4.02 1.06 -8.85
N GLN A 113 5.27 1.38 -9.16
CA GLN A 113 6.03 0.76 -10.24
C GLN A 113 6.91 -0.38 -9.71
N GLY A 114 6.90 -1.54 -10.38
CA GLY A 114 7.79 -2.66 -10.05
C GLY A 114 7.56 -3.31 -8.67
N THR A 115 6.51 -2.91 -7.95
CA THR A 115 6.20 -3.49 -6.63
C THR A 115 5.37 -4.76 -6.75
N ALA A 116 5.45 -5.61 -5.72
CA ALA A 116 4.75 -6.89 -5.68
C ALA A 116 3.23 -6.71 -5.75
N VAL A 117 2.58 -7.61 -6.49
CA VAL A 117 1.12 -7.76 -6.45
C VAL A 117 0.74 -8.37 -5.11
N ILE A 118 -0.13 -7.70 -4.36
CA ILE A 118 -0.64 -8.20 -3.09
C ILE A 118 -2.16 -8.33 -3.16
N ARG A 119 -2.68 -9.39 -2.55
CA ARG A 119 -4.11 -9.55 -2.35
C ARG A 119 -4.51 -8.87 -1.03
N PRO A 120 -5.42 -7.88 -1.03
CA PRO A 120 -5.90 -7.29 0.20
C PRO A 120 -6.81 -8.22 1.00
N ASP A 121 -6.64 -8.22 2.31
CA ASP A 121 -7.58 -8.80 3.29
C ASP A 121 -8.72 -7.81 3.59
N ALA A 122 -8.43 -6.50 3.51
CA ALA A 122 -9.40 -5.42 3.63
C ALA A 122 -9.17 -4.38 2.53
N ILE A 123 -10.24 -3.71 2.08
CA ILE A 123 -10.16 -2.63 1.10
C ILE A 123 -10.93 -1.41 1.60
N ILE A 124 -10.24 -0.27 1.61
CA ILE A 124 -10.80 1.07 1.83
C ILE A 124 -11.25 1.62 0.48
N ILE A 125 -12.56 1.81 0.31
CA ILE A 125 -13.21 2.15 -0.96
C ILE A 125 -13.84 3.54 -0.85
N PRO A 126 -13.43 4.54 -1.64
CA PRO A 126 -14.09 5.85 -1.64
C PRO A 126 -15.29 5.85 -2.61
N PRO A 127 -16.54 5.94 -2.11
CA PRO A 127 -17.69 6.12 -2.97
C PRO A 127 -17.88 7.59 -3.33
N VAL A 128 -18.55 7.86 -4.47
CA VAL A 128 -19.08 9.20 -4.79
C VAL A 128 -20.35 9.45 -3.98
N GLY A 129 -21.19 8.44 -3.86
CA GLY A 129 -22.36 8.42 -3.00
C GLY A 129 -22.62 7.02 -2.43
N PHE A 130 -23.39 6.94 -1.34
CA PHE A 130 -23.77 5.66 -0.75
C PHE A 130 -25.21 5.72 -0.24
N ASP A 131 -25.88 4.58 -0.22
CA ASP A 131 -27.28 4.50 0.22
C ASP A 131 -27.47 3.82 1.57
N ALA A 132 -28.72 3.82 2.05
CA ALA A 132 -29.10 3.23 3.33
C ALA A 132 -28.91 1.70 3.40
N GLN A 133 -28.59 1.03 2.30
CA GLN A 133 -28.34 -0.42 2.26
C GLN A 133 -26.84 -0.75 2.15
N GLY A 134 -25.97 0.26 2.16
CA GLY A 134 -24.53 0.08 2.05
C GLY A 134 -24.04 -0.12 0.62
N TYR A 135 -24.90 0.08 -0.38
CA TYR A 135 -24.45 0.13 -1.77
C TYR A 135 -23.79 1.46 -2.09
N ARG A 136 -22.84 1.43 -3.02
CA ARG A 136 -22.05 2.59 -3.43
C ARG A 136 -22.29 2.99 -4.87
N LEU A 137 -22.39 4.29 -5.09
CA LEU A 137 -22.26 4.92 -6.39
C LEU A 137 -20.78 5.28 -6.59
N GLY A 138 -20.07 4.55 -7.45
CA GLY A 138 -18.69 4.88 -7.84
C GLY A 138 -18.62 5.84 -9.05
N TYR A 139 -17.41 6.10 -9.56
CA TYR A 139 -17.16 6.99 -10.72
C TYR A 139 -17.68 6.48 -12.08
N GLY A 140 -18.34 5.32 -12.13
CA GLY A 140 -18.93 4.76 -13.35
C GLY A 140 -18.05 3.74 -14.08
N GLY A 141 -16.80 3.56 -13.66
CA GLY A 141 -15.91 2.56 -14.22
C GLY A 141 -16.31 1.12 -13.89
N GLY A 142 -16.97 0.86 -12.75
CA GLY A 142 -17.35 -0.50 -12.31
C GLY A 142 -16.17 -1.37 -11.87
N TYR A 143 -14.99 -0.76 -11.63
CA TYR A 143 -13.76 -1.47 -11.28
C TYR A 143 -13.89 -2.24 -9.96
N PHE A 144 -14.38 -1.60 -8.89
CA PHE A 144 -14.51 -2.26 -7.60
C PHE A 144 -15.52 -3.41 -7.62
N ASP A 145 -16.65 -3.29 -8.31
CA ASP A 145 -17.64 -4.38 -8.38
C ASP A 145 -17.05 -5.62 -9.08
N ARG A 146 -16.37 -5.42 -10.22
CA ARG A 146 -15.63 -6.52 -10.87
C ARG A 146 -14.53 -7.10 -10.00
N THR A 147 -13.79 -6.25 -9.32
CA THR A 147 -12.68 -6.68 -8.46
C THR A 147 -13.20 -7.53 -7.30
N LEU A 148 -14.20 -7.04 -6.57
CA LEU A 148 -14.81 -7.76 -5.46
C LEU A 148 -15.49 -9.06 -5.92
N ALA A 149 -16.12 -9.07 -7.10
CA ALA A 149 -16.71 -10.28 -7.69
C ALA A 149 -15.65 -11.34 -8.04
N SER A 150 -14.43 -10.93 -8.42
CA SER A 150 -13.33 -11.85 -8.75
C SER A 150 -12.55 -12.39 -7.54
N MET A 151 -12.76 -11.84 -6.34
CA MET A 151 -11.97 -12.19 -5.15
C MET A 151 -12.63 -13.30 -4.32
N THR A 152 -11.96 -14.44 -4.20
CA THR A 152 -12.33 -15.54 -3.27
C THR A 152 -11.17 -15.86 -2.32
N PRO A 153 -11.30 -15.63 -0.99
CA PRO A 153 -12.44 -15.01 -0.29
C PRO A 153 -12.54 -13.48 -0.51
N GLN A 154 -13.75 -12.92 -0.46
CA GLN A 154 -13.89 -11.45 -0.57
C GLN A 154 -13.21 -10.74 0.62
N PRO A 155 -12.56 -9.59 0.39
CA PRO A 155 -11.96 -8.81 1.48
C PRO A 155 -13.03 -8.17 2.36
N LEU A 156 -12.64 -7.67 3.54
CA LEU A 156 -13.44 -6.72 4.31
C LEU A 156 -13.60 -5.40 3.52
N LYS A 157 -14.83 -4.98 3.26
CA LYS A 157 -15.17 -3.86 2.37
C LYS A 157 -15.57 -2.64 3.20
N ILE A 158 -14.69 -1.65 3.33
CA ILE A 158 -14.93 -0.45 4.14
C ILE A 158 -15.06 0.76 3.21
N GLY A 159 -16.27 1.32 3.13
CA GLY A 159 -16.51 2.59 2.47
C GLY A 159 -16.06 3.76 3.32
N VAL A 160 -15.40 4.75 2.71
CA VAL A 160 -15.02 5.98 3.41
C VAL A 160 -15.51 7.19 2.63
N ALA A 161 -16.42 7.96 3.21
CA ALA A 161 -17.08 9.08 2.57
C ALA A 161 -17.42 10.17 3.58
N PHE A 162 -17.76 11.37 3.11
CA PHE A 162 -18.43 12.35 3.96
C PHE A 162 -19.94 12.05 4.03
N GLU A 163 -20.62 12.41 5.11
CA GLU A 163 -22.05 12.17 5.26
C GLU A 163 -22.87 12.86 4.18
N ILE A 164 -22.39 14.00 3.67
CA ILE A 164 -23.03 14.74 2.56
C ILE A 164 -23.16 13.93 1.26
N SER A 165 -22.41 12.81 1.15
CA SER A 165 -22.49 11.86 0.02
C SER A 165 -23.61 10.82 0.19
N ARG A 166 -24.34 10.82 1.31
CA ARG A 166 -25.48 9.91 1.51
C ARG A 166 -26.63 10.28 0.57
N ILE A 167 -27.20 9.27 -0.07
CA ILE A 167 -28.38 9.37 -0.94
C ILE A 167 -29.41 8.30 -0.57
N ALA A 168 -30.65 8.47 -1.02
CA ALA A 168 -31.74 7.55 -0.66
C ALA A 168 -31.55 6.14 -1.23
N THR A 169 -31.01 6.05 -2.44
CA THR A 169 -30.74 4.78 -3.15
C THR A 169 -29.67 5.02 -4.19
N ILE A 170 -28.93 3.99 -4.61
CA ILE A 170 -28.16 4.04 -5.87
C ILE A 170 -28.92 3.42 -7.04
N HIS A 171 -30.16 2.98 -6.83
CA HIS A 171 -30.87 1.99 -7.66
C HIS A 171 -29.99 0.75 -7.93
N PRO A 172 -29.66 -0.07 -6.90
CA PRO A 172 -28.71 -1.17 -7.02
C PRO A 172 -29.01 -2.09 -8.21
N GLN A 173 -27.96 -2.50 -8.91
CA GLN A 173 -28.01 -3.46 -10.01
C GLN A 173 -27.45 -4.81 -9.57
N PRO A 174 -27.74 -5.92 -10.29
CA PRO A 174 -27.30 -7.26 -9.88
C PRO A 174 -25.78 -7.45 -9.71
N HIS A 175 -24.98 -6.58 -10.32
CA HIS A 175 -23.52 -6.59 -10.20
C HIS A 175 -22.97 -5.69 -9.10
N ASP A 176 -23.79 -4.80 -8.54
CA ASP A 176 -23.34 -3.91 -7.47
C ASP A 176 -23.17 -4.74 -6.18
N ILE A 177 -21.99 -4.64 -5.58
CA ILE A 177 -21.67 -5.34 -4.33
C ILE A 177 -21.74 -4.35 -3.18
N ALA A 178 -22.56 -4.64 -2.18
CA ALA A 178 -22.68 -3.84 -0.96
C ALA A 178 -21.35 -3.85 -0.16
N LEU A 179 -21.10 -2.74 0.52
CA LEU A 179 -19.98 -2.60 1.46
C LEU A 179 -20.35 -3.23 2.80
N ASP A 180 -19.35 -3.63 3.59
CA ASP A 180 -19.58 -4.17 4.94
C ASP A 180 -19.75 -3.02 5.96
N PHE A 181 -18.96 -1.96 5.78
CA PHE A 181 -19.01 -0.76 6.62
C PHE A 181 -19.01 0.51 5.77
N ILE A 182 -19.59 1.58 6.31
CA ILE A 182 -19.42 2.96 5.84
C ILE A 182 -18.92 3.81 7.01
N VAL A 183 -17.76 4.44 6.84
CA VAL A 183 -17.19 5.39 7.80
C VAL A 183 -17.37 6.79 7.27
N THR A 184 -18.04 7.64 8.05
CA THR A 184 -18.17 9.08 7.80
C THR A 184 -17.69 9.88 9.00
N GLU A 185 -17.64 11.20 8.88
CA GLU A 185 -17.30 12.10 10.00
C GLU A 185 -18.29 12.00 11.16
N ARG A 186 -19.46 11.36 10.95
CA ARG A 186 -20.49 11.16 11.96
C ARG A 186 -20.35 9.84 12.71
N GLY A 187 -19.56 8.90 12.19
CA GLY A 187 -19.32 7.61 12.84
C GLY A 187 -19.20 6.44 11.86
N ILE A 188 -19.31 5.24 12.41
CA ILE A 188 -19.13 3.98 11.69
C ILE A 188 -20.49 3.30 11.57
N HIS A 189 -20.88 2.97 10.36
CA HIS A 189 -22.11 2.25 10.06
C HIS A 189 -21.78 0.85 9.56
N HIS A 190 -22.48 -0.18 10.04
CA HIS A 190 -22.42 -1.53 9.47
C HIS A 190 -23.62 -1.79 8.59
N ALA A 191 -23.38 -2.38 7.41
CA ALA A 191 -24.42 -2.83 6.50
C ALA A 191 -24.90 -4.23 6.92
N GLY A 192 -26.03 -4.27 7.62
CA GLY A 192 -26.71 -5.51 7.99
C GLY A 192 -27.90 -5.82 7.08
N ALA A 193 -28.64 -6.88 7.39
CA ALA A 193 -29.85 -7.27 6.67
C ALA A 193 -30.95 -6.18 6.67
N ALA A 194 -30.94 -5.30 7.67
CA ALA A 194 -31.89 -4.17 7.78
C ALA A 194 -31.36 -2.87 7.14
N GLY A 195 -30.17 -2.89 6.53
CA GLY A 195 -29.46 -1.72 6.02
C GLY A 195 -28.35 -1.21 6.96
N LEU A 196 -27.91 0.03 6.72
CA LEU A 196 -26.87 0.71 7.48
C LEU A 196 -27.37 1.10 8.86
N ALA A 197 -26.73 0.55 9.89
CA ALA A 197 -26.95 0.94 11.28
C ALA A 197 -25.68 1.62 11.81
N LEU A 198 -25.84 2.79 12.44
CA LEU A 198 -24.76 3.42 13.21
C LEU A 198 -24.38 2.51 14.38
N ILE A 199 -23.08 2.37 14.63
CA ILE A 199 -22.55 1.58 15.74
C ILE A 199 -22.02 2.57 16.78
N ASP A 200 -22.67 2.58 17.94
CA ASP A 200 -22.42 3.58 18.98
C ASP A 200 -21.18 3.28 19.84
N ASP A 201 -20.63 2.07 19.75
CA ASP A 201 -19.46 1.64 20.53
C ASP A 201 -18.41 0.90 19.69
N ARG A 202 -17.13 1.01 20.09
CA ARG A 202 -16.00 0.43 19.34
C ARG A 202 -15.92 -1.10 19.45
N ALA A 203 -16.33 -1.67 20.58
CA ALA A 203 -16.24 -3.11 20.79
C ALA A 203 -17.16 -3.86 19.81
N SER A 204 -18.33 -3.31 19.52
CA SER A 204 -19.24 -3.82 18.49
C SER A 204 -18.63 -3.74 17.10
N VAL A 205 -17.94 -2.64 16.75
CA VAL A 205 -17.22 -2.53 15.46
C VAL A 205 -16.16 -3.64 15.34
N HIS A 206 -15.37 -3.83 16.39
CA HIS A 206 -14.31 -4.86 16.43
C HIS A 206 -14.89 -6.26 16.29
N ALA A 207 -15.93 -6.58 17.04
CA ALA A 207 -16.58 -7.89 17.03
C ALA A 207 -17.18 -8.22 15.66
N ILE A 208 -17.87 -7.25 15.04
CA ILE A 208 -18.43 -7.41 13.69
C ILE A 208 -17.30 -7.60 12.66
N GLY A 209 -16.25 -6.76 12.71
CA GLY A 209 -15.12 -6.87 11.80
C GLY A 209 -14.40 -8.22 11.90
N ALA A 210 -14.10 -8.66 13.12
CA ALA A 210 -13.47 -9.95 13.38
C ALA A 210 -14.35 -11.13 12.91
N ARG A 211 -15.66 -11.07 13.16
CA ARG A 211 -16.61 -12.08 12.68
C ARG A 211 -16.62 -12.16 11.15
N LEU A 212 -16.72 -11.03 10.46
CA LEU A 212 -16.72 -10.99 8.99
C LEU A 212 -15.42 -11.51 8.38
N LEU A 213 -14.27 -11.21 8.98
CA LEU A 213 -12.98 -11.76 8.57
C LEU A 213 -12.96 -13.29 8.77
N GLY A 214 -13.37 -13.76 9.94
CA GLY A 214 -13.42 -15.18 10.28
C GLY A 214 -14.37 -16.00 9.39
N GLU A 215 -15.58 -15.49 9.14
CA GLU A 215 -16.57 -16.11 8.22
C GLU A 215 -16.02 -16.27 6.79
N ARG A 216 -15.07 -15.42 6.40
CA ARG A 216 -14.43 -15.44 5.08
C ARG A 216 -13.09 -16.19 5.06
N GLY A 217 -12.68 -16.77 6.19
CA GLY A 217 -11.38 -17.44 6.30
C GLY A 217 -10.20 -16.48 6.14
N LEU A 218 -10.41 -15.19 6.37
CA LEU A 218 -9.37 -14.18 6.36
C LEU A 218 -8.71 -14.07 7.75
N PRO A 219 -7.44 -13.66 7.82
CA PRO A 219 -6.79 -13.39 9.09
C PRO A 219 -7.55 -12.32 9.89
N ALA A 220 -7.96 -12.64 11.11
CA ALA A 220 -8.61 -11.68 12.03
C ALA A 220 -7.60 -10.79 12.80
N HIS A 221 -6.31 -11.06 12.60
CA HIS A 221 -5.13 -10.47 13.24
C HIS A 221 -3.94 -10.87 12.38
N ALA A 222 -2.85 -10.09 12.42
CA ALA A 222 -1.59 -10.42 11.74
C ALA A 222 -1.25 -11.91 11.92
N PRO A 223 -0.79 -12.64 10.89
CA PRO A 223 -0.16 -13.92 11.15
C PRO A 223 0.97 -13.64 12.15
N ALA A 224 0.91 -14.26 13.32
CA ALA A 224 2.07 -14.35 14.18
C ALA A 224 3.18 -14.89 13.29
N ALA A 225 4.18 -14.06 12.99
CA ALA A 225 5.39 -14.54 12.34
C ALA A 225 5.81 -15.76 13.16
N ALA A 226 5.91 -16.91 12.49
CA ALA A 226 6.15 -18.20 13.12
C ALA A 226 7.14 -18.02 14.27
N ALA A 227 6.63 -18.15 15.51
CA ALA A 227 7.41 -18.00 16.71
C ALA A 227 8.34 -19.20 16.80
N GLY A 228 9.46 -19.13 16.07
CA GLY A 228 10.70 -19.72 16.52
C GLY A 228 11.14 -18.93 17.75
N ASP A 229 11.52 -19.66 18.78
CA ASP A 229 12.07 -19.16 20.05
C ASP A 229 13.40 -18.41 19.80
N GLU A 230 13.33 -17.20 19.26
CA GLU A 230 14.45 -16.27 19.16
C GLU A 230 14.04 -14.93 19.79
N SER A 231 14.72 -14.53 20.86
CA SER A 231 14.46 -13.28 21.57
C SER A 231 14.45 -12.09 20.60
N LEU A 232 13.45 -11.20 20.77
CA LEU A 232 13.38 -9.95 20.03
C LEU A 232 14.67 -9.15 20.17
N MET A 233 15.05 -8.51 19.06
CA MET A 233 16.24 -7.68 18.94
C MET A 233 16.16 -6.48 19.88
N SER A 234 17.21 -6.25 20.64
CA SER A 234 17.39 -5.03 21.44
C SER A 234 17.54 -3.81 20.55
N ARG A 235 17.35 -2.60 21.13
CA ARG A 235 17.57 -1.34 20.42
C ARG A 235 18.96 -1.27 19.78
N ASP A 236 20.00 -1.67 20.52
CA ASP A 236 21.38 -1.53 20.07
C ASP A 236 21.72 -2.52 18.94
N GLU A 237 21.21 -3.74 19.02
CA GLU A 237 21.29 -4.70 17.91
C GLU A 237 20.56 -4.18 16.66
N LEU A 238 19.38 -3.55 16.83
CA LEU A 238 18.63 -2.97 15.71
C LEU A 238 19.39 -1.80 15.08
N VAL A 239 19.94 -0.90 15.88
CA VAL A 239 20.79 0.20 15.39
C VAL A 239 22.01 -0.33 14.63
N ALA A 240 22.65 -1.40 15.12
CA ALA A 240 23.79 -2.00 14.44
C ALA A 240 23.40 -2.61 13.07
N LEU A 241 22.28 -3.34 13.02
CA LEU A 241 21.72 -3.89 11.78
C LEU A 241 21.38 -2.76 10.79
N LEU A 242 20.66 -1.73 11.23
CA LEU A 242 20.26 -0.61 10.38
C LEU A 242 21.47 0.12 9.79
N ASN A 243 22.54 0.30 10.56
CA ASN A 243 23.78 0.89 10.05
C ASN A 243 24.48 0.00 9.03
N THR A 244 24.51 -1.30 9.27
CA THR A 244 25.08 -2.28 8.34
C THR A 244 24.32 -2.28 7.00
N LEU A 245 23.00 -2.20 7.04
CA LEU A 245 22.17 -2.04 5.84
C LEU A 245 22.41 -0.68 5.18
N LEU A 246 22.50 0.40 5.95
CA LEU A 246 22.69 1.76 5.42
C LEU A 246 23.99 1.89 4.62
N GLU A 247 25.07 1.30 5.12
CA GLU A 247 26.35 1.27 4.41
C GLU A 247 26.25 0.50 3.08
N ALA A 248 25.48 -0.59 3.05
CA ALA A 248 25.24 -1.38 1.85
C ALA A 248 24.40 -0.60 0.82
N GLU A 249 23.27 0.00 1.21
CA GLU A 249 22.42 0.80 0.30
C GLU A 249 23.17 2.01 -0.27
N ARG A 250 23.99 2.67 0.56
CA ARG A 250 24.86 3.77 0.09
C ARG A 250 25.89 3.29 -0.93
N ALA A 251 26.46 2.10 -0.72
CA ALA A 251 27.40 1.52 -1.65
C ALA A 251 26.69 1.14 -2.96
N GLY A 252 25.54 0.47 -2.90
CA GLY A 252 24.72 0.09 -4.05
C GLY A 252 24.34 1.29 -4.93
N ALA A 253 23.78 2.35 -4.33
CA ALA A 253 23.41 3.56 -5.06
C ALA A 253 24.59 4.21 -5.82
N LYS A 254 25.79 4.20 -5.22
CA LYS A 254 27.02 4.73 -5.83
C LYS A 254 27.58 3.82 -6.91
N VAL A 255 27.55 2.50 -6.70
CA VAL A 255 27.97 1.51 -7.70
C VAL A 255 27.12 1.64 -8.95
N ILE A 256 25.80 1.70 -8.80
CA ILE A 256 24.90 1.84 -9.94
C ILE A 256 25.10 3.19 -10.64
N ALA A 257 25.37 4.26 -9.88
CA ALA A 257 25.72 5.56 -10.47
C ALA A 257 26.90 5.46 -11.44
N ALA A 258 27.95 4.74 -11.04
CA ALA A 258 29.13 4.55 -11.88
C ALA A 258 28.86 3.58 -13.05
N PHE A 259 28.02 2.56 -12.85
CA PHE A 259 27.71 1.60 -13.92
C PHE A 259 26.78 2.18 -14.98
N LEU A 260 25.96 3.19 -14.66
CA LEU A 260 25.09 3.85 -15.64
C LEU A 260 25.89 4.50 -16.80
N ASP A 261 27.16 4.84 -16.60
CA ASP A 261 28.04 5.38 -17.64
C ASP A 261 28.34 4.34 -18.75
N ASP A 262 28.15 3.04 -18.48
CA ASP A 262 28.32 1.96 -19.46
C ASP A 262 27.08 1.74 -20.35
N TYR A 263 26.01 2.50 -20.14
CA TYR A 263 24.71 2.30 -20.77
C TYR A 263 24.28 3.56 -21.51
N GLU A 264 23.80 3.40 -22.75
CA GLU A 264 23.20 4.50 -23.50
C GLU A 264 21.98 5.05 -22.73
N PRO A 265 21.92 6.38 -22.47
CA PRO A 265 20.81 6.99 -21.76
C PRO A 265 19.45 6.67 -22.39
N GLU A 266 18.42 6.57 -21.55
CA GLU A 266 17.03 6.31 -21.94
C GLU A 266 16.75 4.95 -22.61
N THR A 267 17.76 4.09 -22.76
CA THR A 267 17.52 2.68 -23.12
C THR A 267 16.80 1.94 -21.98
N GLU A 268 16.08 0.86 -22.30
CA GLU A 268 15.37 0.04 -21.32
C GLU A 268 16.28 -0.40 -20.17
N ALA A 269 17.49 -0.86 -20.51
CA ALA A 269 18.48 -1.28 -19.53
C ALA A 269 18.98 -0.12 -18.65
N TRP A 270 19.15 1.08 -19.21
CA TRP A 270 19.52 2.28 -18.47
C TRP A 270 18.39 2.70 -17.52
N LEU A 271 17.14 2.69 -17.99
CA LEU A 271 15.96 3.05 -17.20
C LEU A 271 15.76 2.09 -16.02
N GLU A 272 15.92 0.78 -16.23
CA GLU A 272 15.82 -0.21 -15.17
C GLU A 272 16.94 -0.04 -14.13
N LEU A 273 18.20 0.13 -14.55
CA LEU A 273 19.27 0.42 -13.60
C LEU A 273 19.04 1.73 -12.84
N ARG A 274 18.52 2.75 -13.51
CA ARG A 274 18.19 4.03 -12.88
C ARG A 274 17.03 3.89 -11.88
N ARG A 275 16.09 2.95 -12.10
CA ARG A 275 15.05 2.58 -11.13
C ARG A 275 15.68 1.93 -9.90
N VAL A 276 16.50 0.90 -10.08
CA VAL A 276 17.20 0.19 -8.99
C VAL A 276 18.03 1.18 -8.16
N GLN A 277 18.76 2.10 -8.80
CA GLN A 277 19.52 3.14 -8.09
C GLN A 277 18.64 4.00 -7.19
N ARG A 278 17.44 4.34 -7.66
CA ARG A 278 16.49 5.18 -6.93
C ARG A 278 15.95 4.44 -5.70
N ASP A 279 15.71 3.14 -5.85
CA ASP A 279 15.30 2.28 -4.74
C ASP A 279 16.39 2.23 -3.64
N GLU A 280 17.66 2.03 -4.00
CA GLU A 280 18.81 2.08 -3.06
C GLU A 280 18.91 3.44 -2.35
N ALA A 281 18.74 4.54 -3.08
CA ALA A 281 18.78 5.89 -2.52
C ALA A 281 17.61 6.15 -1.55
N ASN A 282 16.43 5.65 -1.87
CA ASN A 282 15.25 5.74 -1.01
C ASN A 282 15.43 4.90 0.27
N ASN A 283 15.94 3.68 0.13
CA ASN A 283 16.27 2.80 1.25
C ASN A 283 17.29 3.45 2.19
N CYS A 284 18.35 4.08 1.64
CA CYS A 284 19.31 4.85 2.41
C CYS A 284 18.63 5.97 3.24
N ALA A 285 17.73 6.74 2.62
CA ALA A 285 16.97 7.79 3.32
C ALA A 285 16.08 7.22 4.44
N ILE A 286 15.41 6.10 4.20
CA ILE A 286 14.57 5.42 5.19
C ILE A 286 15.41 4.95 6.37
N LEU A 287 16.56 4.30 6.13
CA LEU A 287 17.43 3.78 7.19
C LEU A 287 18.01 4.90 8.05
N MET A 288 18.46 6.01 7.45
CA MET A 288 18.93 7.17 8.22
C MET A 288 17.86 7.66 9.19
N ARG A 289 16.62 7.83 8.71
CA ARG A 289 15.49 8.27 9.51
C ARG A 289 15.15 7.29 10.65
N LEU A 290 15.22 5.99 10.39
CA LEU A 290 14.99 4.97 11.44
C LEU A 290 16.07 5.02 12.52
N ILE A 291 17.35 5.16 12.12
CA ILE A 291 18.48 5.26 13.06
C ILE A 291 18.35 6.53 13.92
N GLU A 292 18.04 7.66 13.30
CA GLU A 292 17.81 8.94 13.99
C GLU A 292 16.61 8.86 14.94
N GLY A 293 15.52 8.23 14.51
CA GLY A 293 14.33 8.00 15.33
C GLY A 293 14.59 7.13 16.56
N LEU A 294 15.60 6.25 16.50
CA LEU A 294 16.09 5.49 17.66
C LEU A 294 17.07 6.30 18.53
N GLY A 295 17.42 7.53 18.17
CA GLY A 295 18.37 8.38 18.89
C GLY A 295 19.83 7.98 18.69
N ALA A 296 20.17 7.40 17.53
CA ALA A 296 21.53 7.05 17.14
C ALA A 296 22.01 7.86 15.93
N LEU A 297 23.31 7.86 15.67
CA LEU A 297 23.91 8.57 14.52
C LEU A 297 24.05 7.62 13.31
N PRO A 298 23.54 7.97 12.13
CA PRO A 298 23.72 7.18 10.92
C PRO A 298 25.17 7.12 10.46
N SER A 299 25.65 5.92 10.12
CA SER A 299 26.97 5.69 9.54
C SER A 299 27.12 6.41 8.21
N LYS A 300 28.32 6.96 7.98
CA LYS A 300 28.72 7.63 6.72
C LYS A 300 29.56 6.72 5.81
N ALA A 301 29.85 5.50 6.25
CA ALA A 301 30.69 4.57 5.50
C ALA A 301 29.93 3.94 4.31
N THR A 302 30.68 3.30 3.42
CA THR A 302 30.16 2.53 2.27
C THR A 302 30.76 1.13 2.20
N GLY A 303 31.41 0.70 3.29
CA GLY A 303 32.14 -0.58 3.38
C GLY A 303 33.19 -0.80 2.28
N GLU A 304 33.71 -2.02 2.22
CA GLU A 304 34.63 -2.48 1.15
C GLU A 304 33.90 -2.81 -0.17
N PHE A 305 32.57 -2.95 -0.14
CA PHE A 305 31.77 -3.36 -1.29
C PHE A 305 31.92 -2.40 -2.47
N LEU A 306 31.86 -1.09 -2.21
CA LEU A 306 32.01 -0.07 -3.24
C LEU A 306 33.34 -0.18 -3.99
N ALA A 307 34.46 -0.32 -3.26
CA ALA A 307 35.78 -0.43 -3.87
C ALA A 307 35.92 -1.70 -4.72
N LYS A 308 35.40 -2.83 -4.21
CA LYS A 308 35.40 -4.11 -4.94
C LYS A 308 34.53 -4.04 -6.20
N ALA A 309 33.35 -3.44 -6.12
CA ALA A 309 32.45 -3.30 -7.26
C ALA A 309 33.04 -2.45 -8.38
N LEU A 310 33.66 -1.31 -8.05
CA LEU A 310 34.29 -0.43 -9.04
C LEU A 310 35.51 -1.06 -9.73
N ALA A 311 36.16 -2.04 -9.09
CA ALA A 311 37.26 -2.80 -9.69
C ALA A 311 36.79 -3.84 -10.73
N VAL A 312 35.52 -4.26 -10.69
CA VAL A 312 34.97 -5.25 -11.63
C VAL A 312 34.95 -4.66 -13.05
N GLN A 313 35.42 -5.44 -14.01
CA GLN A 313 35.43 -5.09 -15.43
C GLN A 313 34.39 -5.91 -16.18
N GLY A 314 33.77 -5.32 -17.19
CA GLY A 314 32.73 -5.97 -17.99
C GLY A 314 31.33 -5.74 -17.43
N ARG A 315 30.39 -5.45 -18.33
CA ARG A 315 29.01 -5.07 -17.99
C ARG A 315 28.26 -6.22 -17.29
N ALA A 316 28.38 -7.45 -17.79
CA ALA A 316 27.71 -8.61 -17.21
C ALA A 316 28.29 -8.97 -15.83
N GLU A 317 29.60 -8.88 -15.67
CA GLU A 317 30.30 -9.15 -14.41
C GLU A 317 29.94 -8.11 -13.34
N ARG A 318 29.88 -6.83 -13.73
CA ARG A 318 29.43 -5.71 -12.88
C ARG A 318 28.00 -5.92 -12.38
N LEU A 319 27.09 -6.24 -13.29
CA LEU A 319 25.69 -6.47 -12.95
C LEU A 319 25.50 -7.72 -12.07
N SER A 320 26.23 -8.80 -12.36
CA SER A 320 26.27 -10.00 -11.52
C SER A 320 26.88 -9.72 -10.13
N PHE A 321 27.87 -8.84 -10.03
CA PHE A 321 28.41 -8.39 -8.75
C PHE A 321 27.37 -7.58 -7.95
N LEU A 322 26.65 -6.66 -8.61
CA LEU A 322 25.56 -5.91 -8.01
C LEU A 322 24.49 -6.84 -7.43
N ASN A 323 24.04 -7.84 -8.19
CA ASN A 323 23.04 -8.82 -7.74
C ASN A 323 23.50 -9.65 -6.54
N ARG A 324 24.79 -9.94 -6.41
CA ARG A 324 25.32 -10.57 -5.19
C ARG A 324 25.18 -9.65 -3.96
N GLY A 325 25.36 -8.34 -4.15
CA GLY A 325 25.11 -7.32 -3.13
C GLY A 325 23.64 -7.26 -2.72
N GLN A 326 22.73 -7.13 -3.69
CA GLN A 326 21.27 -7.15 -3.48
C GLN A 326 20.84 -8.43 -2.74
N GLY A 327 21.34 -9.59 -3.20
CA GLY A 327 21.05 -10.89 -2.59
C GLY A 327 21.59 -11.04 -1.17
N TRP A 328 22.69 -10.35 -0.82
CA TRP A 328 23.18 -10.27 0.54
C TRP A 328 22.25 -9.43 1.43
N VAL A 329 21.75 -8.28 0.94
CA VAL A 329 20.80 -7.45 1.69
C VAL A 329 19.50 -8.22 1.94
N ALA A 330 18.91 -8.81 0.89
CA ALA A 330 17.68 -9.61 1.02
C ALA A 330 17.85 -10.76 2.02
N ARG A 331 18.98 -11.48 1.96
CA ARG A 331 19.27 -12.56 2.92
C ARG A 331 19.42 -12.04 4.36
N THR A 332 20.11 -10.92 4.52
CA THR A 332 20.32 -10.28 5.83
C THR A 332 18.98 -9.88 6.44
N LEU A 333 18.12 -9.23 5.65
CA LEU A 333 16.78 -8.85 6.10
C LEU A 333 15.94 -10.08 6.45
N ARG A 334 15.88 -11.09 5.58
CA ARG A 334 15.14 -12.34 5.83
C ARG A 334 15.53 -13.00 7.14
N ASN A 335 16.83 -13.02 7.46
CA ASN A 335 17.34 -13.66 8.67
C ASN A 335 17.01 -12.88 9.95
N HIS A 336 16.86 -11.55 9.89
CA HIS A 336 16.67 -10.72 11.08
C HIS A 336 15.21 -10.26 11.28
N LEU A 337 14.42 -10.11 10.21
CA LEU A 337 13.03 -9.66 10.25
C LEU A 337 12.16 -10.32 11.33
N PRO A 338 12.24 -11.64 11.59
CA PRO A 338 11.47 -12.28 12.66
C PRO A 338 11.76 -11.70 14.05
N ARG A 339 13.02 -11.34 14.33
CA ARG A 339 13.49 -10.82 15.62
C ARG A 339 13.24 -9.31 15.77
N ILE A 340 12.90 -8.58 14.72
CA ILE A 340 12.67 -7.13 14.82
C ILE A 340 11.30 -6.87 15.47
N PRO A 341 11.22 -6.02 16.53
CA PRO A 341 9.95 -5.67 17.13
C PRO A 341 8.94 -5.14 16.12
N ALA A 342 7.65 -5.45 16.30
CA ALA A 342 6.59 -4.84 15.49
C ALA A 342 6.64 -3.32 15.62
N GLY A 343 6.55 -2.63 14.49
CA GLY A 343 6.78 -1.18 14.43
C GLY A 343 7.21 -0.73 13.04
N GLU A 344 7.41 0.57 12.91
CA GLU A 344 7.84 1.23 11.67
C GLU A 344 9.11 0.58 11.07
N ALA A 345 10.10 0.26 11.89
CA ALA A 345 11.35 -0.35 11.43
C ALA A 345 11.12 -1.73 10.79
N ARG A 346 10.26 -2.58 11.38
CA ARG A 346 9.95 -3.91 10.82
C ARG A 346 9.28 -3.81 9.46
N VAL A 347 8.36 -2.86 9.31
CA VAL A 347 7.64 -2.65 8.05
C VAL A 347 8.57 -2.11 6.97
N ALA A 348 9.34 -1.07 7.29
CA ALA A 348 10.31 -0.49 6.36
C ALA A 348 11.35 -1.53 5.88
N LEU A 349 11.82 -2.40 6.79
CA LEU A 349 12.80 -3.44 6.47
C LEU A 349 12.18 -4.61 5.68
N GLN A 350 10.91 -4.92 5.90
CA GLN A 350 10.18 -5.88 5.06
C GLN A 350 10.02 -5.35 3.62
N GLU A 351 9.76 -4.04 3.48
CA GLU A 351 9.61 -3.41 2.17
C GLU A 351 10.91 -3.31 1.41
N MET A 352 11.99 -3.00 2.13
CA MET A 352 13.34 -3.07 1.59
C MET A 352 13.65 -4.48 1.08
N HIS A 353 13.31 -5.52 1.86
CA HIS A 353 13.51 -6.91 1.45
C HIS A 353 12.78 -7.22 0.14
N ASP A 354 11.50 -6.85 0.05
CA ASP A 354 10.68 -7.13 -1.13
C ASP A 354 11.16 -6.34 -2.36
N SER A 355 11.62 -5.09 -2.17
CA SER A 355 12.23 -4.26 -3.21
C SER A 355 13.53 -4.87 -3.74
N HIS A 356 14.40 -5.39 -2.87
CA HIS A 356 15.65 -6.07 -3.27
C HIS A 356 15.37 -7.33 -4.10
N LEU A 357 14.35 -8.13 -3.76
CA LEU A 357 13.96 -9.29 -4.58
C LEU A 357 13.50 -8.89 -5.99
N ALA A 358 12.73 -7.80 -6.11
CA ALA A 358 12.32 -7.27 -7.40
C ALA A 358 13.51 -6.73 -8.22
N ASN A 359 14.47 -6.08 -7.56
CA ASN A 359 15.66 -5.55 -8.20
C ASN A 359 16.59 -6.66 -8.73
N ILE A 360 16.76 -7.74 -7.97
CA ILE A 360 17.52 -8.92 -8.42
C ILE A 360 16.90 -9.47 -9.71
N ALA A 361 15.59 -9.71 -9.71
CA ALA A 361 14.88 -10.24 -10.87
C ALA A 361 15.02 -9.33 -12.11
N ALA A 362 14.91 -8.01 -11.92
CA ALA A 362 15.09 -7.05 -13.01
C ALA A 362 16.52 -7.08 -13.58
N CYS A 363 17.53 -7.15 -12.72
CA CYS A 363 18.92 -7.25 -13.15
C CYS A 363 19.24 -8.62 -13.81
N ASP A 364 18.61 -9.71 -13.38
CA ASP A 364 18.77 -11.03 -14.01
C ASP A 364 18.23 -11.03 -15.45
N VAL A 365 17.12 -10.33 -15.72
CA VAL A 365 16.60 -10.14 -17.08
C VAL A 365 17.63 -9.42 -17.96
N LEU A 366 18.32 -8.42 -17.43
CA LEU A 366 19.35 -7.66 -18.16
C LEU A 366 20.64 -8.47 -18.42
N LEU A 367 20.89 -9.54 -17.66
CA LEU A 367 22.02 -10.45 -17.89
C LEU A 367 21.78 -11.40 -19.07
N GLY A 368 20.51 -11.63 -19.46
CA GLY A 368 20.14 -12.56 -20.52
C GLY A 368 20.23 -14.04 -20.12
N PRO A 369 19.72 -14.96 -20.97
CA PRO A 369 19.57 -16.38 -20.64
C PRO A 369 20.85 -17.24 -20.73
N ASP A 370 21.99 -16.70 -21.20
CA ASP A 370 23.24 -17.45 -21.37
C ASP A 370 24.06 -17.57 -20.06
N ARG A 371 23.37 -17.71 -18.92
CA ARG A 371 23.92 -18.17 -17.63
C ARG A 371 23.03 -19.20 -16.97
#